data_AF-A0A1G0ESC3-F1
#
_entry.id   AF-A0A1G0ESC3-F1
#
_cell.length_a   1.000
_cell.length_b   1.000
_cell.length_c   1.000
_cell.angle_alpha   90.00
_cell.angle_beta   90.00
_cell.angle_gamma   90.00
#
_symmetry.space_group_name_H-M   'P 1'
#
loop_
_entity.id
_entity.type
_entity.pdbx_description
1 polymer ?
#
loop_
_entity_poly.entity_id
_entity_poly.type
_entity_poly.pdbx_seq_one_letter_code
_entity_poly.pdbx_strand_id
1 'polypeptide(L)' 'MWDRERVIASIDSKTNTFYTLDSINRKRADIGVVREAGKEPYLRTHGDGQWNNNLLSLNQCPLNQRQST' A
#
# COMPACT_ATOMS: atom_id res chain seq x y z
N MET A 1 -15.02 2.00 -3.76
CA MET A 1 -13.74 2.60 -4.18
C MET A 1 -12.89 2.83 -2.95
N TRP A 2 -11.61 2.44 -3.00
CA TRP A 2 -10.61 2.70 -1.97
C TRP A 2 -9.85 3.96 -2.36
N ASP A 3 -9.99 5.02 -1.58
CA ASP A 3 -9.12 6.18 -1.62
C ASP A 3 -7.98 6.00 -0.60
N ARG A 4 -7.03 6.94 -0.62
CA ARG A 4 -5.87 6.92 0.28
C ARG A 4 -6.30 6.85 1.74
N GLU A 5 -7.27 7.67 2.12
CA GLU A 5 -7.76 7.82 3.49
C GLU A 5 -8.36 6.52 4.01
N ARG A 6 -9.19 5.84 3.20
CA ARG A 6 -9.77 4.54 3.57
C ARG A 6 -8.72 3.45 3.70
N VAL A 7 -7.72 3.42 2.83
CA VAL A 7 -6.62 2.45 2.95
C VAL A 7 -5.83 2.70 4.22
N ILE A 8 -5.48 3.95 4.52
CA ILE A 8 -4.79 4.33 5.77
C ILE A 8 -5.61 3.89 6.98
N ALA A 9 -6.89 4.25 7.04
CA ALA A 9 -7.78 3.86 8.13
C ALA A 9 -7.90 2.34 8.29
N SER A 10 -7.91 1.58 7.19
CA SER A 10 -7.96 0.12 7.23
C SER A 10 -6.67 -0.53 7.72
N ILE A 11 -5.51 0.04 7.37
CA ILE A 11 -4.22 -0.40 7.90
C ILE A 11 -4.13 -0.09 9.40
N ASP A 12 -4.50 1.13 9.80
CA ASP A 12 -4.44 1.56 11.21
C ASP A 12 -5.38 0.72 12.10
N SER A 13 -6.57 0.40 11.61
CA SER A 13 -7.53 -0.49 12.29
C SER A 13 -7.16 -1.97 12.21
N LYS A 14 -6.08 -2.31 11.48
CA LYS A 14 -5.59 -3.69 11.28
C LYS A 14 -6.63 -4.64 10.67
N THR A 15 -7.61 -4.11 9.95
CA THR A 15 -8.66 -4.93 9.33
C THR A 15 -8.22 -5.53 8.00
N ASN A 16 -7.26 -4.91 7.32
CA ASN A 16 -6.70 -5.40 6.07
C ASN A 16 -5.18 -5.21 6.04
N THR A 17 -4.53 -6.00 5.20
CA THR A 17 -3.14 -5.79 4.79
C THR A 17 -3.11 -5.59 3.28
N PHE A 18 -2.18 -4.75 2.82
CA PHE A 18 -2.02 -4.42 1.41
C PHE A 18 -0.59 -4.72 1.00
N TYR A 19 -0.39 -5.14 -0.24
CA TYR A 19 0.94 -5.45 -0.76
C TYR A 19 0.99 -5.23 -2.27
N THR A 20 2.19 -5.02 -2.80
CA THR A 20 2.49 -5.10 -4.23
C THR A 20 3.25 -6.38 -4.52
N LEU A 21 3.14 -6.85 -5.76
CA LEU A 21 3.98 -7.92 -6.30
C LEU A 21 4.84 -7.34 -7.40
N ASP A 22 6.14 -7.56 -7.30
CA ASP A 22 7.06 -7.30 -8.40
C ASP A 22 6.65 -8.15 -9.62
N SER A 23 6.56 -7.53 -10.79
CA SER A 23 6.07 -8.20 -11.99
C SER A 23 7.07 -9.21 -12.57
N ILE A 24 8.36 -9.05 -12.26
CA ILE A 24 9.46 -9.85 -12.82
C ILE A 24 9.71 -11.07 -11.95
N ASN A 25 9.90 -10.87 -10.64
CA ASN A 25 10.30 -11.92 -9.70
C ASN A 25 9.19 -12.34 -8.72
N ARG A 26 7.99 -11.73 -8.81
CA ARG A 26 6.82 -12.04 -7.96
C ARG A 26 7.07 -11.85 -6.47
N LYS A 27 8.12 -11.11 -6.10
CA LYS A 27 8.40 -10.78 -4.70
C LYS A 27 7.32 -9.84 -4.16
N ARG A 28 6.87 -10.16 -2.96
CA ARG A 28 5.90 -9.36 -2.21
C ARG A 28 6.59 -8.23 -1.47
N ALA A 29 6.03 -7.04 -1.55
CA ALA A 29 6.36 -5.90 -0.70
C ALA A 29 5.08 -5.41 -0.02
N ASP A 30 5.08 -5.38 1.30
CA ASP A 30 3.91 -4.92 2.06
C ASP A 30 3.79 -3.41 2.01
N ILE A 31 2.57 -2.89 2.13
CA ILE A 31 2.28 -1.47 2.19
C ILE A 31 1.97 -1.09 3.64
N GLY A 32 2.65 -0.06 4.13
CA GLY A 32 2.42 0.53 5.44
C GLY A 32 2.07 2.01 5.35
N VAL A 33 1.60 2.56 6.47
CA VAL A 33 1.37 4.00 6.65
C VAL A 33 2.63 4.64 7.24
N VAL A 34 3.14 5.64 6.55
CA VAL A 34 4.26 6.47 7.00
C VAL A 34 3.72 7.76 7.62
N ARG A 35 4.30 8.14 8.76
CA ARG A 35 3.98 9.36 9.49
C ARG A 35 5.28 10.09 9.78
N GLU A 36 5.50 11.19 9.08
CA GLU A 36 6.69 12.04 9.21
C GLU A 36 6.24 13.45 9.65
N ALA A 37 7.03 14.10 10.51
CA ALA A 37 6.70 15.45 10.97
C ALA A 37 6.62 16.42 9.78
N GLY A 38 5.56 17.23 9.73
CA GLY A 38 5.34 18.20 8.65
C GLY A 38 4.78 17.62 7.35
N LYS A 39 4.37 16.34 7.33
CA LYS A 39 3.68 15.72 6.18
C LYS A 39 2.39 15.05 6.62
N GLU A 40 1.39 15.08 5.73
CA GLU A 40 0.20 14.25 5.88
C GLU A 40 0.58 12.76 5.80
N PRO A 41 -0.10 11.86 6.54
CA PRO A 41 0.13 10.44 6.45
C PRO A 41 0.00 9.93 5.00
N TYR A 42 0.91 9.04 4.61
CA TYR A 42 0.94 8.50 3.25
C TYR A 42 1.35 7.03 3.25
N LEU A 43 1.05 6.34 2.15
CA LEU A 43 1.37 4.93 1.99
C LEU A 43 2.80 4.77 1.48
N ARG A 44 3.51 3.73 1.89
CA ARG A 44 4.81 3.36 1.32
C ARG A 44 4.98 1.86 1.37
N THR A 45 5.63 1.29 0.35
CA THR A 45 6.06 -0.10 0.38
C THR A 45 7.21 -0.28 1.35
N HIS A 46 7.19 -1.36 2.13
CA HIS A 46 8.34 -1.87 2.87
C HIS A 46 8.50 -3.36 2.58
N GLY A 47 9.71 -3.74 2.17
CA GLY A 47 10.09 -5.14 1.94
C GLY A 47 11.30 -5.47 2.79
N ASP A 48 11.34 -6.70 3.34
CA ASP A 48 12.50 -7.24 4.09
C ASP A 48 12.96 -6.40 5.29
N GLY A 49 12.04 -5.70 5.97
CA GLY A 49 12.36 -4.88 7.14
C GLY A 49 13.07 -3.56 6.80
N GLN A 50 13.19 -3.20 5.53
CA GLN A 50 13.75 -1.91 5.10
C GLN A 50 12.74 -1.08 4.31
N TRP A 51 12.66 0.20 4.64
CA TRP A 51 11.93 1.18 3.85
C TRP A 51 12.74 1.51 2.60
N ASN A 52 12.49 0.80 1.50
CA ASN A 52 13.04 1.18 0.22
C ASN A 52 12.11 2.16 -0.49
N ASN A 53 12.69 3.20 -1.10
CA ASN A 53 11.99 4.17 -1.95
C ASN A 53 11.53 3.54 -3.29
N ASN A 54 11.02 2.31 -3.28
CA ASN A 54 10.51 1.66 -4.48
C ASN A 54 9.15 2.25 -4.84
N LEU A 55 9.22 3.43 -5.44
CA LEU A 55 8.33 3.99 -6.46
C LEU A 55 6.84 3.73 -6.24
N LEU A 56 6.21 4.66 -5.53
CA LEU A 56 4.81 5.06 -5.76
C LEU A 56 4.63 5.82 -7.11
N SER A 57 5.33 5.42 -8.17
CA SER A 57 5.14 5.99 -9.52
C SER A 57 4.36 5.03 -10.41
N LEU A 58 3.35 4.36 -9.87
CA LEU A 58 2.39 3.63 -10.68
C LEU A 58 1.04 4.33 -10.57
N ASN A 59 0.44 4.60 -11.73
CA ASN A 59 -0.91 5.12 -11.83
C ASN A 59 -1.85 4.27 -10.97
N GLN A 60 -2.79 4.92 -10.27
CA GLN A 60 -3.79 4.24 -9.46
C GLN A 60 -4.42 3.11 -10.28
N CYS A 61 -4.24 1.86 -9.86
CA CYS A 61 -4.98 0.76 -10.45
C CYS A 61 -6.49 1.02 -10.23
N PRO A 62 -7.33 0.93 -11.27
CA PRO A 62 -8.77 0.89 -11.05
C PRO A 62 -9.04 -0.34 -10.19
N LEU A 63 -9.64 -0.11 -9.03
CA LEU A 63 -10.01 -1.16 -8.09
C LEU A 63 -11.17 -1.95 -8.70
N ASN A 64 -10.85 -2.88 -9.60
CA ASN A 64 -11.82 -3.83 -10.10
C ASN A 64 -12.19 -4.74 -8.93
N GLN A 65 -13.37 -4.48 -8.37
CA GLN A 65 -14.00 -5.30 -7.35
C GLN A 65 -14.27 -6.69 -7.93
N ARG A 66 -13.38 -7.66 -7.66
CA ARG A 66 -13.82 -9.05 -7.62
C ARG A 66 -14.43 -9.29 -6.25
N GLN A 67 -15.73 -8.99 -6.15
CA GLN A 67 -16.56 -9.66 -5.16
C GLN A 67 -16.62 -11.14 -5.54
N SER A 68 -16.22 -12.02 -4.63
CA SER A 68 -16.51 -13.44 -4.72
C SER A 68 -18.01 -13.64 -4.82
N THR A 69 -18.43 -14.41 -5.82
CA THR A 69 -19.60 -15.31 -5.75
C THR A 69 -19.08 -16.72 -5.64
#